data_AF-A0A7Y5BET8-F1
#
_entry.id   AF-A0A7Y5BET8-F1
#
_cell.length_a   1.000
_cell.length_b   1.000
_cell.length_c   1.000
_cell.angle_alpha   90.00
_cell.angle_beta   90.00
_cell.angle_gamma   90.00
#
_symmetry.space_group_name_H-M   'P 1'
#
loop_
_entity.id
_entity.type
_entity.pdbx_description
1 polymer ?
#
loop_
_entity_poly.entity_id
_entity_poly.type
_entity_poly.pdbx_seq_one_letter_code
_entity_poly.pdbx_strand_id
1 'polypeptide(L)'
;MKKAHNVTYELPFFSFDIHELNQWAATVVGHSEPFDPHVVILDRPTLASIWTTIEQPRIELHPLFNISWLPVEVIQHILIHEHIHRAIRPREVEPGNMKAHPPEFWEMERRLSPHGSAACCWMYLEWGDLLKRDEENECIWVKRGWKKSRNDRRKFFEKLHRDAGVEPPPERFTTWEDALARSETHRSSESLM
;
A
#
# COMPACT_ATOMS: atom_id res chain seq x y z
N MET A 1 -6.61 30.48 0.25
CA MET A 1 -7.00 29.80 1.50
C MET A 1 -7.01 28.29 1.26
N LYS A 2 -6.07 27.54 1.86
CA LYS A 2 -6.06 26.07 1.77
C LYS A 2 -7.25 25.56 2.59
N LYS A 3 -8.19 24.84 1.96
CA LYS A 3 -9.26 24.15 2.70
C LYS A 3 -8.58 23.13 3.62
N ALA A 4 -8.84 23.24 4.92
CA ALA A 4 -8.49 22.19 5.85
C ALA A 4 -9.19 20.92 5.37
N HIS A 5 -8.42 19.92 4.94
CA HIS A 5 -8.96 18.60 4.70
C HIS A 5 -9.41 18.08 6.06
N ASN A 6 -10.72 17.84 6.24
CA ASN A 6 -11.25 17.16 7.40
C ASN A 6 -10.61 15.76 7.45
N VAL A 7 -9.60 15.60 8.29
CA VAL A 7 -8.94 14.33 8.54
C VAL A 7 -9.93 13.47 9.30
N THR A 8 -10.39 12.38 8.69
CA THR A 8 -11.26 11.39 9.35
C THR A 8 -10.40 10.19 9.70
N TYR A 9 -10.31 9.88 11.00
CA TYR A 9 -9.65 8.69 11.51
C TYR A 9 -10.64 7.52 11.50
N GLU A 10 -10.23 6.38 10.96
CA GLU A 10 -10.99 5.13 11.05
C GLU A 10 -10.26 4.13 11.95
N LEU A 11 -11.03 3.31 12.67
CA LEU A 11 -10.46 2.18 13.39
C LEU A 11 -10.00 1.12 12.36
N PRO A 12 -8.79 0.54 12.53
CA PRO A 12 -8.32 -0.51 11.64
C PRO A 12 -9.18 -1.77 11.77
N PHE A 13 -9.60 -2.32 10.64
CA PHE A 13 -10.40 -3.53 10.51
C PHE A 13 -9.55 -4.66 9.92
N PHE A 14 -8.39 -4.88 10.53
CA PHE A 14 -7.45 -5.93 10.15
C PHE A 14 -7.72 -7.22 10.91
N SER A 15 -7.40 -8.36 10.30
CA SER A 15 -7.44 -9.69 10.93
C SER A 15 -6.17 -10.01 11.73
N PHE A 16 -5.23 -9.07 11.81
CA PHE A 16 -3.91 -9.19 12.43
C PHE A 16 -3.58 -7.97 13.30
N ASP A 17 -2.63 -8.12 14.21
CA ASP A 17 -2.12 -7.03 15.04
C ASP A 17 -1.18 -6.13 14.21
N ILE A 18 -1.66 -4.95 13.86
CA ILE A 18 -0.89 -3.98 13.07
C ILE A 18 0.29 -3.41 13.85
N HIS A 19 0.21 -3.34 15.17
CA HIS A 19 1.29 -2.81 16.01
C HIS A 19 2.45 -3.80 16.07
N GLU A 20 2.15 -5.09 16.30
CA GLU A 20 3.17 -6.14 16.25
C GLU A 20 3.85 -6.19 14.87
N LEU A 21 3.07 -6.06 13.80
CA LEU A 21 3.60 -6.08 12.43
C LEU A 21 4.48 -4.86 12.11
N ASN A 22 4.13 -3.69 12.64
CA ASN A 22 4.93 -2.47 12.52
C ASN A 22 6.28 -2.61 13.24
N GLN A 23 6.28 -3.15 14.47
CA GLN A 23 7.52 -3.44 15.21
C GLN A 23 8.40 -4.46 14.51
N TRP A 24 7.79 -5.50 13.92
CA TRP A 24 8.49 -6.46 13.08
C TRP A 24 9.15 -5.77 11.88
N ALA A 25 8.43 -4.91 11.16
CA ALA A 25 8.96 -4.21 10.00
C ALA A 25 10.13 -3.29 10.37
N ALA A 26 10.03 -2.55 11.49
CA ALA A 26 11.11 -1.75 12.03
C ALA A 26 12.39 -2.57 12.31
N THR A 27 12.21 -3.77 12.87
CA THR A 27 13.29 -4.71 13.17
C THR A 27 13.93 -5.26 11.90
N VAL A 28 13.12 -5.62 10.89
CA VAL A 28 13.59 -6.12 9.59
C VAL A 28 14.41 -5.08 8.85
N VAL A 29 14.01 -3.80 8.89
CA VAL A 29 14.76 -2.69 8.28
C VAL A 29 16.04 -2.37 9.07
N GLY A 30 16.09 -2.73 10.36
CA GLY A 30 17.28 -2.58 11.20
C GLY A 30 17.42 -1.19 11.80
N HIS A 31 16.31 -0.56 12.19
CA HIS A 31 16.37 0.70 12.93
C HIS A 31 17.09 0.53 14.27
N SER A 32 18.13 1.33 14.51
CA SER A 32 18.99 1.28 15.70
C SER A 32 18.40 1.97 16.93
N GLU A 33 17.40 2.83 16.73
CA GLU A 33 16.68 3.55 17.79
C GLU A 33 15.22 3.06 17.84
N PRO A 34 14.55 3.11 19.01
CA PRO A 34 13.14 2.80 19.12
C PRO A 34 12.33 3.80 18.28
N PHE A 35 12.01 3.39 17.06
CA PHE A 35 11.16 4.11 16.13
C PHE A 35 9.88 3.30 15.95
N ASP A 36 8.81 3.79 16.57
CA ASP A 36 7.51 3.13 16.57
C ASP A 36 6.44 4.09 16.05
N PRO A 37 6.36 4.27 14.71
CA PRO A 37 5.36 5.14 14.13
C PRO A 37 3.97 4.53 14.34
N HIS A 38 3.01 5.33 14.81
CA HIS A 38 1.63 4.86 14.86
C HIS A 38 1.09 4.61 13.45
N VAL A 39 0.47 3.45 13.23
CA VAL A 39 -0.23 3.16 11.98
C VAL A 39 -1.66 3.66 12.09
N VAL A 40 -2.07 4.55 11.19
CA VAL A 40 -3.40 5.19 11.20
C VAL A 40 -4.07 5.09 9.85
N ILE A 41 -5.41 4.92 9.84
CA ILE A 41 -6.21 4.98 8.62
C ILE A 41 -6.70 6.41 8.40
N LEU A 42 -6.30 7.04 7.29
CA LEU A 42 -6.66 8.44 6.97
C LEU A 42 -7.03 8.61 5.50
N ASP A 43 -8.17 9.26 5.24
CA ASP A 43 -8.64 9.61 3.89
C ASP A 43 -7.74 10.69 3.25
N ARG A 44 -6.66 10.22 2.64
CA ARG A 44 -5.63 11.01 1.95
C ARG A 44 -5.61 10.69 0.46
N PRO A 45 -5.04 11.57 -0.37
CA PRO A 45 -4.90 11.27 -1.79
C PRO A 45 -3.88 10.18 -2.13
N THR A 46 -2.99 9.77 -1.23
CA THR A 46 -1.99 8.71 -1.46
C THR A 46 -2.40 7.40 -0.78
N LEU A 47 -1.94 6.26 -1.31
CA LEU A 47 -2.24 4.95 -0.72
C LEU A 47 -1.61 4.73 0.65
N ALA A 48 -0.35 5.09 0.80
CA ALA A 48 0.38 5.06 2.06
C ALA A 48 1.36 6.23 2.09
N SER A 49 1.75 6.63 3.30
CA SER A 49 2.85 7.58 3.50
C SER A 49 3.37 7.55 4.93
N ILE A 50 4.67 7.74 5.10
CA ILE A 50 5.28 7.99 6.40
C ILE A 50 5.43 9.49 6.69
N TRP A 51 5.07 9.85 7.92
CA TRP A 51 5.32 11.16 8.50
C TRP A 51 6.32 11.01 9.64
N THR A 52 7.44 11.70 9.51
CA THR A 52 8.63 11.49 10.36
C THR A 52 8.87 12.66 11.32
N THR A 53 7.85 13.48 11.56
CA THR A 53 7.89 14.59 12.52
C THR A 53 8.21 14.07 13.92
N ILE A 54 9.12 14.75 14.62
CA ILE A 54 9.69 14.32 15.91
C ILE A 54 8.62 14.02 16.96
N GLU A 55 7.53 14.78 16.98
CA GLU A 55 6.53 14.68 18.06
C GLU A 55 5.58 13.48 17.90
N GLN A 56 5.26 13.08 16.66
CA GLN A 56 4.30 12.01 16.36
C GLN A 56 4.64 11.36 15.01
N PRO A 57 5.62 10.44 14.97
CA PRO A 57 5.85 9.66 13.78
C PRO A 57 4.65 8.75 13.52
N ARG A 58 4.24 8.66 12.26
CA ARG A 58 3.09 7.83 11.89
C ARG A 58 3.21 7.34 10.45
N ILE A 59 2.65 6.17 10.23
CA ILE A 59 2.39 5.64 8.90
C ILE A 59 0.89 5.83 8.64
N GLU A 60 0.58 6.66 7.65
CA GLU A 60 -0.79 6.88 7.21
C GLU A 60 -1.12 5.89 6.10
N LEU A 61 -2.17 5.10 6.29
CA LEU A 61 -2.73 4.18 5.31
C LEU A 61 -4.06 4.72 4.80
N HIS A 62 -4.31 4.55 3.51
CA HIS A 62 -5.58 4.91 2.92
C HIS A 62 -6.71 3.95 3.36
N PRO A 63 -7.97 4.41 3.52
CA PRO A 63 -9.13 3.57 3.86
C PRO A 63 -9.42 2.41 2.88
N LEU A 64 -8.79 2.37 1.71
CA LEU A 64 -8.86 1.21 0.80
C LEU A 64 -8.18 -0.03 1.40
N PHE A 65 -7.22 0.16 2.30
CA PHE A 65 -6.62 -0.94 3.06
C PHE A 65 -7.47 -1.35 4.27
N ASN A 66 -8.46 -0.56 4.68
CA ASN A 66 -9.28 -0.84 5.86
C ASN A 66 -10.38 -1.86 5.56
N ILE A 67 -9.97 -3.10 5.26
CA ILE A 67 -10.84 -4.23 4.87
C ILE A 67 -10.36 -5.53 5.52
N SER A 68 -11.29 -6.42 5.86
CA SER A 68 -10.99 -7.64 6.62
C SER A 68 -10.26 -8.73 5.82
N TRP A 69 -10.24 -8.63 4.50
CA TRP A 69 -9.57 -9.58 3.61
C TRP A 69 -8.25 -9.04 3.05
N LEU A 70 -7.72 -7.93 3.59
CA LEU A 70 -6.38 -7.46 3.25
C LEU A 70 -5.36 -8.57 3.59
N PRO A 71 -4.55 -9.06 2.63
CA PRO A 71 -3.50 -10.00 2.94
C PRO A 71 -2.44 -9.36 3.84
N VAL A 72 -1.95 -10.13 4.82
CA VAL A 72 -0.91 -9.65 5.75
C VAL A 72 0.38 -9.31 4.99
N GLU A 73 0.66 -10.01 3.90
CA GLU A 73 1.84 -9.83 3.06
C GLU A 73 1.85 -8.47 2.35
N VAL A 74 0.66 -7.95 1.99
CA VAL A 74 0.52 -6.62 1.37
C VAL A 74 0.89 -5.54 2.39
N ILE A 75 0.38 -5.66 3.61
CA ILE A 75 0.69 -4.67 4.64
C ILE A 75 2.14 -4.79 5.14
N GLN A 76 2.72 -6.00 5.20
CA GLN A 76 4.14 -6.20 5.47
C GLN A 76 5.01 -5.45 4.47
N HIS A 77 4.70 -5.58 3.18
CA HIS A 77 5.40 -4.84 2.13
C HIS A 77 5.30 -3.32 2.33
N ILE A 78 4.09 -2.80 2.58
CA ILE A 78 3.88 -1.36 2.82
C ILE A 78 4.66 -0.89 4.04
N LEU A 79 4.60 -1.60 5.16
CA LEU A 79 5.32 -1.21 6.37
C LEU A 79 6.84 -1.21 6.15
N ILE A 80 7.38 -2.23 5.48
CA ILE A 80 8.80 -2.25 5.09
C ILE A 80 9.13 -1.03 4.22
N HIS A 81 8.34 -0.74 3.18
CA HIS A 81 8.54 0.41 2.29
C HIS A 81 8.62 1.72 3.08
N GLU A 82 7.64 1.96 3.95
CA GLU A 82 7.56 3.16 4.76
C GLU A 82 8.70 3.27 5.77
N HIS A 83 9.16 2.16 6.35
CA HIS A 83 10.34 2.15 7.22
C HIS A 83 11.65 2.42 6.44
N ILE A 84 11.78 1.96 5.19
CA ILE A 84 12.98 2.25 4.38
C ILE A 84 13.14 3.75 4.13
N HIS A 85 12.05 4.52 3.95
CA HIS A 85 12.11 5.99 3.82
C HIS A 85 12.80 6.69 5.00
N ARG A 86 12.87 6.03 6.16
CA ARG A 86 13.63 6.53 7.31
C ARG A 86 15.11 6.16 7.28
N ALA A 87 15.43 4.98 6.78
CA ALA A 87 16.81 4.52 6.64
C ALA A 87 17.53 5.20 5.47
N ILE A 88 16.81 5.42 4.36
CA ILE A 88 17.33 5.94 3.10
C ILE A 88 16.53 7.18 2.73
N ARG A 89 17.19 8.34 2.76
CA ARG A 89 16.54 9.61 2.46
C ARG A 89 16.45 9.85 0.95
N PRO A 90 15.42 10.57 0.48
CA PRO A 90 15.39 11.12 -0.86
C PRO A 90 16.67 11.89 -1.18
N ARG A 91 17.17 11.73 -2.41
CA ARG A 91 18.37 12.43 -2.88
C ARG A 91 18.36 12.63 -4.38
N GLU A 92 19.20 13.54 -4.84
CA GLU A 92 19.48 13.75 -6.25
C GLU A 92 20.36 12.60 -6.78
N VAL A 93 19.95 11.99 -7.90
CA VAL A 93 20.70 10.90 -8.56
C VAL A 93 21.44 11.38 -9.81
N GLU A 94 20.93 12.43 -10.45
CA GLU A 94 21.50 13.14 -11.60
C GLU A 94 21.14 14.63 -11.47
N PRO A 95 21.89 15.56 -12.11
CA PRO A 95 21.59 16.99 -12.04
C PRO A 95 20.13 17.31 -12.41
N GLY A 96 19.36 17.82 -11.45
CA GLY A 96 17.94 18.15 -11.56
C GLY A 96 16.97 16.99 -11.30
N ASN A 97 17.46 15.77 -11.01
CA ASN A 97 16.65 14.56 -10.85
C ASN A 97 16.62 14.13 -9.36
N MET A 98 15.71 14.73 -8.60
CA MET A 98 15.46 14.37 -7.20
C MET A 98 14.60 13.11 -7.14
N LYS A 99 15.08 12.07 -6.45
CA LYS A 99 14.39 10.80 -6.29
C LYS A 99 13.95 10.58 -4.85
N ALA A 100 12.67 10.26 -4.67
CA ALA A 100 12.14 9.82 -3.39
C ALA A 100 12.71 8.43 -3.05
N HIS A 101 12.92 7.62 -4.08
CA HIS A 101 13.44 6.26 -3.98
C HIS A 101 14.73 6.12 -4.81
N PRO A 102 15.90 6.52 -4.27
CA PRO A 102 17.18 6.30 -4.95
C PRO A 102 17.50 4.79 -5.11
N PRO A 103 18.47 4.39 -5.96
CA PRO A 103 18.75 2.97 -6.25
C PRO A 103 18.90 2.07 -5.02
N GLU A 104 19.60 2.53 -3.98
CA GLU A 104 19.80 1.80 -2.72
C GLU A 104 18.49 1.55 -1.95
N PHE A 105 17.46 2.40 -2.14
CA PHE A 105 16.12 2.17 -1.61
C PHE A 105 15.54 0.89 -2.19
N TRP A 106 15.55 0.79 -3.52
CA TRP A 106 14.99 -0.35 -4.24
C TRP A 106 15.78 -1.63 -4.01
N GLU A 107 17.11 -1.54 -3.84
CA GLU A 107 17.94 -2.68 -3.44
C GLU A 107 17.57 -3.21 -2.06
N MET A 108 17.39 -2.30 -1.09
CA MET A 108 16.95 -2.67 0.25
C MET A 108 15.53 -3.25 0.24
N GLU A 109 14.59 -2.64 -0.48
CA GLU A 109 13.22 -3.14 -0.58
C GLU A 109 13.16 -4.53 -1.21
N ARG A 110 13.86 -4.77 -2.33
CA ARG A 110 13.89 -6.11 -2.96
C ARG A 110 14.45 -7.19 -2.03
N ARG A 111 15.43 -6.83 -1.19
CA ARG A 111 16.04 -7.75 -0.23
C ARG A 111 15.12 -8.04 0.96
N LEU A 112 14.44 -7.03 1.48
CA LEU A 112 13.62 -7.15 2.69
C LEU A 112 12.18 -7.57 2.41
N SER A 113 11.67 -7.28 1.21
CA SER A 113 10.32 -7.58 0.76
C SER A 113 10.36 -8.34 -0.58
N PRO A 114 10.77 -9.63 -0.57
CA PRO A 114 10.97 -10.41 -1.79
C PRO A 114 9.69 -10.59 -2.63
N HIS A 115 8.52 -10.49 -1.99
CA HIS A 115 7.19 -10.54 -2.62
C HIS A 115 6.60 -9.14 -2.88
N GLY A 116 7.39 -8.07 -2.85
CA GLY A 116 6.90 -6.71 -3.08
C GLY A 116 6.18 -6.54 -4.44
N SER A 117 6.64 -7.26 -5.47
CA SER A 117 5.95 -7.29 -6.77
C SER A 117 4.54 -7.90 -6.68
N ALA A 118 4.35 -8.94 -5.86
CA ALA A 118 3.04 -9.55 -5.62
C ALA A 118 2.14 -8.63 -4.78
N ALA A 119 2.68 -7.94 -3.78
CA ALA A 119 1.95 -6.94 -3.01
C ALA A 119 1.47 -5.79 -3.91
N CYS A 120 2.36 -5.26 -4.77
CA CYS A 120 2.00 -4.30 -5.81
C CYS A 120 0.91 -4.85 -6.73
N CYS A 121 1.08 -6.06 -7.24
CA CYS A 121 0.10 -6.71 -8.12
C CYS A 121 -1.28 -6.80 -7.45
N TRP A 122 -1.33 -7.25 -6.19
CA TRP A 122 -2.55 -7.32 -5.41
C TRP A 122 -3.23 -5.96 -5.30
N MET A 123 -2.50 -4.89 -4.99
CA MET A 123 -3.06 -3.52 -4.92
C MET A 123 -3.69 -3.08 -6.26
N TYR A 124 -3.06 -3.40 -7.39
CA TYR A 124 -3.59 -3.06 -8.71
C TYR A 124 -4.76 -3.94 -9.13
N LEU A 125 -4.77 -5.23 -8.79
CA LEU A 125 -5.90 -6.12 -9.06
C LEU A 125 -7.12 -5.74 -8.22
N GLU A 126 -6.89 -5.46 -6.94
CA GLU A 126 -7.96 -5.11 -6.02
C GLU A 126 -8.47 -3.70 -6.31
N TRP A 127 -7.60 -2.71 -6.53
CA TRP A 127 -7.98 -1.30 -6.55
C TRP A 127 -7.67 -0.54 -7.85
N GLY A 128 -7.16 -1.17 -8.90
CA GLY A 128 -6.59 -0.48 -10.09
C GLY A 128 -7.45 0.64 -10.68
N ASP A 129 -8.77 0.44 -10.78
CA ASP A 129 -9.69 1.48 -11.29
C ASP A 129 -9.79 2.72 -10.39
N LEU A 130 -9.40 2.60 -9.12
CA LEU A 130 -9.36 3.66 -8.12
C LEU A 130 -7.97 4.27 -7.97
N LEU A 131 -6.94 3.70 -8.58
CA LEU A 131 -5.54 4.11 -8.42
C LEU A 131 -5.00 4.82 -9.66
N LYS A 132 -4.09 5.76 -9.45
CA LYS A 132 -3.30 6.44 -10.47
C LYS A 132 -1.84 6.46 -10.02
N ARG A 133 -0.96 5.80 -10.78
CA ARG A 133 0.49 5.90 -10.57
C ARG A 133 1.00 7.27 -11.03
N ASP A 134 1.93 7.82 -10.28
CA ASP A 134 2.67 9.03 -10.60
C ASP A 134 4.16 8.66 -10.60
N GLU A 135 4.70 8.48 -11.80
CA GLU A 135 6.09 8.04 -11.99
C GLU A 135 7.10 9.16 -11.69
N GLU A 136 6.67 10.43 -11.81
CA GLU A 136 7.51 11.59 -11.53
C GLU A 136 7.74 11.76 -10.03
N ASN A 137 6.67 11.64 -9.25
CA ASN A 137 6.72 11.77 -7.78
C ASN A 137 6.89 10.41 -7.06
N GLU A 138 7.07 9.33 -7.82
CA GLU A 138 7.26 7.96 -7.32
C GLU A 138 6.19 7.53 -6.30
N CYS A 139 4.92 7.84 -6.57
CA CYS A 139 3.82 7.58 -5.65
C CYS A 139 2.55 7.03 -6.33
N ILE A 140 1.62 6.54 -5.52
CA ILE A 140 0.32 6.06 -5.98
C ILE A 140 -0.78 6.93 -5.38
N TRP A 141 -1.50 7.61 -6.26
CA TRP A 141 -2.66 8.43 -5.91
C TRP A 141 -3.95 7.62 -5.97
N VAL A 142 -4.85 7.89 -5.04
CA VAL A 142 -6.24 7.45 -5.07
C VAL A 142 -7.07 8.50 -5.81
N LYS A 143 -7.82 8.06 -6.81
CA LYS A 143 -8.66 8.92 -7.65
C LYS A 143 -9.76 9.60 -6.81
N ARG A 144 -10.08 10.84 -7.16
CA ARG A 144 -11.22 11.56 -6.57
C ARG A 144 -12.51 10.77 -6.79
N GLY A 145 -13.38 10.75 -5.79
CA GLY A 145 -14.65 10.01 -5.88
C GLY A 145 -14.51 8.51 -5.62
N TRP A 146 -13.36 8.03 -5.14
CA TRP A 146 -13.10 6.61 -4.85
C TRP A 146 -14.21 5.96 -4.00
N LYS A 147 -14.79 6.67 -3.02
CA LYS A 147 -15.90 6.15 -2.20
C LYS A 147 -17.12 5.79 -3.02
N LYS A 148 -17.49 6.65 -3.98
CA LYS A 148 -18.59 6.40 -4.90
C LYS A 148 -18.25 5.24 -5.82
N SER A 149 -17.08 5.27 -6.45
CA SER A 149 -16.63 4.21 -7.37
C SER A 149 -16.55 2.83 -6.70
N ARG A 150 -16.02 2.76 -5.48
CA ARG A 150 -16.02 1.54 -4.67
C ARG A 150 -17.44 1.06 -4.39
N ASN A 151 -18.33 1.94 -3.92
CA ASN A 151 -19.72 1.57 -3.65
C ASN A 151 -20.48 1.10 -4.91
N ASP A 152 -20.24 1.74 -6.05
CA ASP A 152 -20.85 1.35 -7.33
C ASP A 152 -20.33 -0.02 -7.78
N ARG A 153 -19.02 -0.28 -7.61
CA ARG A 153 -18.40 -1.58 -7.88
C ARG A 153 -18.95 -2.68 -6.97
N ARG A 154 -19.08 -2.42 -5.67
CA ARG A 154 -19.73 -3.33 -4.72
C ARG A 154 -21.15 -3.70 -5.15
N LYS A 155 -21.98 -2.70 -5.46
CA LYS A 155 -23.37 -2.93 -5.91
C LYS A 155 -23.44 -3.74 -7.19
N PHE A 156 -22.53 -3.48 -8.14
CA PHE A 156 -22.44 -4.27 -9.36
C PHE A 156 -22.10 -5.74 -9.07
N PHE A 157 -21.12 -5.99 -8.19
CA PHE A 157 -20.72 -7.33 -7.79
C PHE A 157 -21.83 -8.09 -7.04
N GLU A 158 -22.51 -7.43 -6.09
CA GLU A 158 -23.67 -7.97 -5.37
C GLU A 158 -24.82 -8.35 -6.33
N LYS A 159 -25.08 -7.50 -7.34
CA LYS A 159 -26.08 -7.78 -8.37
C LYS A 159 -25.68 -9.00 -9.20
N LEU A 160 -24.43 -9.07 -9.66
CA LEU A 160 -23.93 -10.20 -10.45
C LEU A 160 -24.08 -11.53 -9.72
N HIS A 161 -23.76 -11.58 -8.43
CA HIS A 161 -23.89 -12.79 -7.60
C HIS A 161 -25.34 -13.19 -7.37
N ARG A 162 -26.20 -12.21 -7.07
CA ARG A 162 -27.65 -12.43 -6.94
C ARG A 162 -28.25 -13.00 -8.22
N ASP A 163 -27.87 -12.43 -9.37
CA ASP A 163 -28.34 -12.89 -10.69
C ASP A 163 -27.82 -14.32 -11.00
N ALA A 164 -26.66 -14.70 -10.47
CA ALA A 164 -26.09 -16.05 -10.56
C ALA A 164 -26.64 -17.04 -9.52
N GLY A 165 -27.50 -16.60 -8.58
CA GLY A 165 -28.01 -17.44 -7.49
C GLY A 165 -26.97 -17.83 -6.45
N VAL A 166 -25.88 -17.06 -6.33
CA VAL A 166 -24.78 -17.31 -5.38
C VAL A 166 -24.81 -16.21 -4.31
N GLU A 167 -24.57 -16.57 -3.05
CA GLU A 167 -24.40 -15.59 -1.97
C GLU A 167 -23.12 -14.76 -2.24
N PRO A 168 -23.19 -13.42 -2.22
CA PRO A 168 -22.02 -12.62 -2.53
C PRO A 168 -20.96 -12.82 -1.44
N PRO A 169 -19.72 -13.21 -1.78
CA PRO A 169 -18.62 -13.16 -0.82
C PRO A 169 -18.36 -11.70 -0.39
N PRO A 170 -17.55 -11.46 0.67
CA PRO A 170 -16.98 -10.14 0.93
C PRO A 170 -16.42 -9.54 -0.36
N GLU A 171 -16.46 -8.21 -0.50
CA GLU A 171 -16.08 -7.43 -1.70
C GLU A 171 -14.60 -7.63 -2.12
N ARG A 172 -14.21 -8.86 -2.47
CA ARG A 172 -12.86 -9.31 -2.76
C ARG A 172 -12.75 -9.62 -4.23
N PHE A 173 -11.88 -8.90 -4.93
CA PHE A 173 -11.69 -9.07 -6.38
C PHE A 173 -10.45 -9.89 -6.72
N THR A 174 -9.52 -10.03 -5.77
CA THR A 174 -8.34 -10.87 -5.94
C THR A 174 -7.94 -11.58 -4.64
N THR A 175 -7.24 -12.70 -4.79
CA THR A 175 -6.56 -13.40 -3.70
C THR A 175 -5.07 -13.07 -3.65
N TRP A 176 -4.40 -13.41 -2.53
CA TRP A 176 -2.94 -13.28 -2.47
C TRP A 176 -2.29 -14.25 -3.46
N GLU A 177 -2.84 -15.45 -3.60
CA GLU A 177 -2.42 -16.48 -4.52
C GLU A 177 -2.53 -16.03 -5.98
N ASP A 178 -3.62 -15.33 -6.34
CA ASP A 178 -3.79 -14.74 -7.68
C ASP A 178 -2.69 -13.70 -7.97
N ALA A 179 -2.40 -12.86 -6.98
CA ALA A 179 -1.38 -11.82 -7.10
C ALA A 179 0.03 -12.42 -7.21
N LEU A 180 0.34 -13.45 -6.42
CA LEU A 180 1.59 -14.21 -6.52
C LEU A 180 1.76 -14.80 -7.92
N ALA A 181 0.80 -15.60 -8.39
CA ALA A 181 0.86 -16.26 -9.68
C ALA A 181 1.04 -15.27 -10.85
N ARG A 182 0.34 -14.12 -10.80
CA ARG A 182 0.49 -13.08 -11.83
C ARG A 182 1.86 -12.38 -11.76
N SER A 183 2.40 -12.15 -10.57
CA SER A 183 3.70 -11.51 -10.40
C SER A 183 4.87 -12.38 -10.89
N GLU A 184 4.78 -13.70 -10.70
CA GLU A 184 5.80 -14.66 -11.15
C GLU A 184 5.82 -14.81 -12.68
N THR A 185 4.64 -14.75 -13.30
CA THR A 185 4.51 -14.79 -14.76
C THR A 185 5.21 -13.59 -15.42
N HIS A 186 5.16 -12.41 -14.80
CA HIS A 186 5.84 -11.20 -15.31
C HIS A 186 7.36 -11.23 -15.10
N ARG A 187 7.87 -11.80 -14.00
CA ARG A 187 9.33 -12.02 -13.80
C ARG A 187 9.92 -12.98 -14.83
N SER A 188 9.16 -13.99 -15.23
CA SER A 188 9.62 -15.02 -16.16
C SER A 188 9.75 -14.47 -17.60
N SER A 189 9.00 -13.43 -17.96
CA SER A 189 9.11 -12.75 -19.26
C SER A 189 10.29 -11.76 -19.35
N GLU A 190 10.72 -11.15 -18.24
CA GLU A 190 11.89 -10.26 -18.23
C GLU A 190 13.22 -11.02 -18.18
N SER A 191 13.22 -12.27 -17.70
CA SER A 191 14.39 -13.17 -17.70
C SER A 191 14.74 -13.75 -19.08
N LEU A 192 13.90 -13.51 -20.11
CA LEU A 192 14.06 -14.03 -21.48
C LEU A 192 14.42 -12.94 -22.50
N MET A 193 14.74 -11.72 -22.04
CA MET A 193 15.35 -10.64 -22.84
C MET A 193 16.73 -10.29 -22.28
#